data_AF-A0A9E4E4I2-F1
#
_entry.id   AF-A0A9E4E4I2-F1
#
_cell.length_a   1.000
_cell.length_b   1.000
_cell.length_c   1.000
_cell.angle_alpha   90.00
_cell.angle_beta   90.00
_cell.angle_gamma   90.00
#
_symmetry.space_group_name_H-M   'P 1'
#
loop_
_entity.id
_entity.type
_entity.pdbx_description
1 polymer ?
#
loop_
_entity_poly.entity_id
_entity_poly.type
_entity_poly.pdbx_seq_one_letter_code
_entity_poly.pdbx_strand_id
1 'polypeptide(L)'
;MIRNILPYKWIIGGIVLLIIIASACYLWYQHDTAPYRQEAADAEQLLRQSEIEKSEKSKVAEQASDAPAESNTPTAEKSITDKVTNDEEVAATVEDIPKESPFGLGPYPEIPKEWGWNVKFLWESRETIEDELLKRVTIKMRKDGTRSKYSSVGINHGTGLVTPIEYGSILVEYETDENGEQRIVKAKGHPSLLPPGTIYRYASEIPSHIKIVTVDDIAIDPYEYLGLQKP
;
A
#
# COMPACT_ATOMS: atom_id res chain seq x y z
N MET A 1 30.86 42.15 47.73
CA MET A 1 29.53 42.15 47.07
C MET A 1 29.65 41.93 45.54
N ILE A 2 30.51 41.01 45.06
CA ILE A 2 30.84 40.81 43.61
C ILE A 2 30.75 39.32 43.19
N ARG A 3 30.32 38.40 44.07
CA ARG A 3 30.38 36.95 43.81
C ARG A 3 29.26 36.34 42.94
N ASN A 4 28.28 37.13 42.48
CA ASN A 4 27.10 36.61 41.76
C ASN A 4 27.08 36.88 40.24
N ILE A 5 28.18 37.36 39.64
CA ILE A 5 28.19 37.76 38.21
C ILE A 5 28.51 36.59 37.26
N LEU A 6 29.12 35.51 37.77
CA LEU A 6 29.53 34.35 36.98
C LEU A 6 28.39 33.44 36.47
N PRO A 7 27.32 33.11 37.22
CA PRO A 7 26.29 32.18 36.74
C PRO A 7 25.40 32.79 35.64
N TYR A 8 25.22 34.11 35.63
CA TYR A 8 24.40 34.82 34.65
C TYR A 8 24.94 34.67 33.21
N LYS A 9 26.27 34.62 33.04
CA LYS A 9 26.90 34.47 31.72
C LYS A 9 26.62 33.12 31.07
N TRP A 10 26.60 32.04 31.87
CA TRP A 10 26.30 30.70 31.39
C TRP A 10 24.82 30.56 30.98
N ILE A 11 23.92 31.19 31.74
CA ILE A 11 22.48 31.20 31.42
C ILE A 11 22.22 31.93 30.09
N ILE A 12 22.81 33.12 29.90
CA ILE A 12 22.68 33.84 28.62
C ILE A 12 23.23 33.01 27.46
N GLY A 13 24.41 32.39 27.64
CA GLY A 13 25.01 31.53 26.61
C GLY A 13 24.10 30.38 26.21
N GLY A 14 23.46 29.71 27.18
CA GLY A 14 22.50 28.64 26.92
C GLY A 14 21.26 29.11 26.15
N ILE A 15 20.72 30.28 26.50
CA ILE A 15 19.56 30.85 25.80
C ILE A 15 19.91 31.19 24.34
N VAL A 16 21.06 31.80 24.10
CA VAL A 16 21.50 32.14 22.73
C VAL A 16 21.70 30.87 21.89
N LEU A 17 22.29 29.81 22.46
CA LEU A 17 22.46 28.54 21.78
C LEU A 17 21.12 27.90 21.40
N LEU A 18 20.13 27.93 22.29
CA LEU A 18 18.78 27.41 22.02
C LEU A 18 18.09 28.16 20.88
N ILE A 19 18.25 29.48 20.81
CA ILE A 19 17.67 30.29 19.72
C ILE A 19 18.29 29.89 18.36
N ILE A 20 19.61 29.65 18.32
CA ILE A 20 20.30 29.22 17.09
C ILE A 20 19.79 27.84 16.65
N ILE A 21 19.68 26.87 17.58
CA ILE A 21 19.19 25.52 17.27
C ILE A 21 17.73 25.58 16.79
N ALA A 22 16.86 26.34 17.47
CA ALA A 22 15.47 26.50 17.05
C ALA A 22 15.36 27.11 15.65
N SER A 23 16.20 28.11 15.34
CA SER A 23 16.24 28.74 14.02
C SER A 23 16.72 27.78 12.93
N ALA A 24 17.73 26.94 13.23
CA ALA A 24 18.22 25.92 12.31
C ALA A 24 17.16 24.83 12.05
N CYS A 25 16.48 24.34 13.09
CA CYS A 25 15.36 23.40 12.95
C CYS A 25 14.22 24.00 12.11
N TYR A 26 13.90 25.28 12.32
CA TYR A 26 12.86 25.97 11.56
C TYR A 26 13.22 26.11 10.07
N LEU A 27 14.47 26.50 9.77
CA LEU A 27 14.96 26.59 8.40
C LEU A 27 15.00 25.23 7.70
N TRP A 28 15.44 24.19 8.42
CA TRP A 28 15.43 22.82 7.91
C TRP A 28 14.02 22.34 7.61
N TYR A 29 13.08 22.57 8.53
CA TYR A 29 11.66 22.25 8.32
C TYR A 29 11.07 22.99 7.12
N GLN A 30 11.35 24.28 6.94
CA GLN A 30 10.90 25.02 5.75
C GLN A 30 11.48 24.46 4.46
N HIS A 31 12.78 24.11 4.47
CA HIS A 31 13.45 23.57 3.29
C HIS A 31 12.89 22.19 2.92
N ASP A 32 12.68 21.31 3.90
CA ASP A 32 12.15 19.96 3.68
C ASP A 32 10.67 19.98 3.29
N THR A 33 9.89 20.96 3.78
CA THR A 33 8.47 21.11 3.43
C THR A 33 8.20 21.89 2.14
N ALA A 34 9.21 22.57 1.58
CA ALA A 34 9.08 23.33 0.34
C ALA A 34 8.59 22.52 -0.88
N PRO A 35 9.13 21.31 -1.19
CA PRO A 35 8.67 20.53 -2.35
C PRO A 35 7.20 20.11 -2.21
N TYR A 36 6.76 19.70 -1.01
CA TYR A 36 5.38 19.27 -0.77
C TYR A 36 4.36 20.41 -0.95
N ARG A 37 4.76 21.68 -0.72
CA ARG A 37 3.88 22.83 -0.99
C ARG A 37 3.71 23.10 -2.48
N GLN A 38 4.73 22.82 -3.30
CA GLN A 38 4.61 22.93 -4.75
C GLN A 38 3.72 21.82 -5.29
N GLU A 39 3.92 20.57 -4.86
CA GLU A 39 3.07 19.45 -5.24
C GLU A 39 1.60 19.67 -4.86
N ALA A 40 1.34 20.23 -3.67
CA ALA A 40 -0.02 20.58 -3.26
C ALA A 40 -0.64 21.70 -4.11
N ALA A 41 0.13 22.72 -4.50
CA ALA A 41 -0.36 23.80 -5.35
C ALA A 41 -0.62 23.32 -6.79
N ASP A 42 0.24 22.46 -7.32
CA ASP A 42 0.09 21.87 -8.66
C ASP A 42 -1.13 20.92 -8.71
N ALA A 43 -1.36 20.15 -7.65
CA ALA A 43 -2.57 19.33 -7.51
C ALA A 43 -3.85 20.17 -7.49
N GLU A 44 -3.85 21.33 -6.82
CA GLU A 44 -5.01 22.23 -6.84
C GLU A 44 -5.26 22.82 -8.24
N GLN A 45 -4.19 23.16 -8.99
CA GLN A 45 -4.32 23.65 -10.37
C GLN A 45 -4.88 22.58 -11.31
N LEU A 46 -4.42 21.33 -11.19
CA LEU A 46 -4.96 20.21 -11.97
C LEU A 46 -6.44 19.97 -11.67
N LEU A 47 -6.86 20.05 -10.41
CA LEU A 47 -8.26 19.93 -10.03
C LEU A 47 -9.11 21.04 -10.67
N ARG A 48 -8.66 22.30 -10.62
CA ARG A 48 -9.37 23.43 -11.27
C ARG A 48 -9.45 23.27 -12.79
N GLN A 49 -8.38 22.81 -13.44
CA GLN A 49 -8.42 22.54 -14.89
C GLN A 49 -9.43 21.43 -15.23
N SER A 50 -9.44 20.34 -14.45
CA SER A 50 -10.39 19.25 -14.65
C SER A 50 -11.85 19.67 -14.46
N GLU A 51 -12.13 20.62 -13.55
CA GLU A 51 -13.46 21.17 -13.31
C GLU A 51 -13.93 22.06 -14.48
N ILE A 52 -13.03 22.85 -15.06
CA ILE A 52 -13.31 23.66 -16.26
C ILE A 52 -13.58 22.77 -17.48
N GLU A 53 -12.74 21.77 -17.74
CA GLU A 53 -12.94 20.84 -18.86
C GLU A 53 -14.26 20.05 -18.75
N LYS A 54 -14.64 19.67 -17.52
CA LYS A 54 -15.91 18.97 -17.26
C LYS A 54 -17.11 19.90 -17.51
N SER A 55 -17.01 21.18 -17.15
CA SER A 55 -18.04 22.18 -17.41
C SER A 55 -18.21 22.47 -18.92
N GLU A 56 -17.12 22.52 -19.68
CA GLU A 56 -17.17 22.71 -21.13
C GLU A 56 -17.74 21.49 -21.88
N LYS A 57 -17.33 20.27 -21.51
CA LYS A 57 -17.92 19.05 -22.11
C LYS A 57 -19.42 18.92 -21.80
N SER A 58 -19.87 19.38 -20.64
CA SER A 58 -21.29 19.36 -20.29
C SER A 58 -22.13 20.33 -21.13
N LYS A 59 -21.54 21.42 -21.65
CA LYS A 59 -22.25 22.35 -22.55
C LYS A 59 -22.31 21.88 -24.00
N VAL A 60 -21.38 21.03 -24.44
CA VAL A 60 -21.37 20.48 -25.81
C VAL A 60 -22.31 19.26 -25.95
N ALA A 61 -22.57 18.53 -24.87
CA ALA A 61 -23.45 17.36 -24.88
C ALA A 61 -24.96 17.69 -24.98
N GLU A 62 -25.37 18.95 -24.79
CA GLU A 62 -26.78 19.36 -24.86
C GLU A 62 -27.26 19.71 -26.29
N GLN A 63 -26.38 19.63 -27.31
CA GLN A 63 -26.69 20.03 -28.69
C GLN A 63 -26.52 18.93 -29.75
N ALA A 64 -26.52 17.66 -29.35
CA ALA A 64 -26.50 16.53 -30.28
C ALA A 64 -27.40 15.38 -29.78
N SER A 65 -28.71 15.59 -29.82
CA SER A 65 -29.69 14.52 -29.65
C SER A 65 -30.82 14.70 -30.65
N ASP A 66 -30.61 14.25 -31.89
CA ASP A 66 -31.69 13.79 -32.78
C ASP A 66 -31.10 13.00 -33.96
N ALA A 67 -31.11 11.66 -33.87
CA ALA A 67 -31.38 10.73 -34.98
C ALA A 67 -31.39 9.27 -34.50
N PRO A 68 -32.32 8.41 -34.98
CA PRO A 68 -32.52 7.05 -34.48
C PRO A 68 -31.91 5.95 -35.38
N ALA A 69 -31.66 4.81 -34.72
CA ALA A 69 -31.80 3.40 -35.14
C ALA A 69 -31.23 2.90 -36.49
N GLU A 70 -30.39 1.85 -36.42
CA GLU A 70 -30.57 0.52 -37.06
C GLU A 70 -29.34 -0.38 -36.75
N SER A 71 -29.54 -1.49 -36.01
CA SER A 71 -29.57 -2.89 -36.49
C SER A 71 -28.33 -3.37 -37.26
N ASN A 72 -27.59 -4.34 -36.70
CA ASN A 72 -27.29 -5.67 -37.29
C ASN A 72 -26.14 -6.40 -36.54
N THR A 73 -26.45 -7.57 -35.98
CA THR A 73 -25.53 -8.71 -35.72
C THR A 73 -25.67 -9.69 -36.92
N PRO A 74 -24.87 -10.77 -37.12
CA PRO A 74 -23.61 -11.23 -36.50
C PRO A 74 -22.55 -11.72 -37.53
N THR A 75 -21.48 -12.38 -37.02
CA THR A 75 -20.67 -13.43 -37.68
C THR A 75 -19.32 -13.03 -38.29
N ALA A 76 -18.23 -13.52 -37.68
CA ALA A 76 -17.18 -14.30 -38.37
C ALA A 76 -16.12 -14.81 -37.37
N GLU A 77 -16.09 -16.14 -37.17
CA GLU A 77 -14.90 -16.87 -36.73
C GLU A 77 -13.73 -16.63 -37.69
N LYS A 78 -12.52 -16.39 -37.15
CA LYS A 78 -11.30 -16.71 -37.89
C LYS A 78 -10.12 -17.02 -36.97
N SER A 79 -9.82 -18.32 -36.94
CA SER A 79 -8.50 -18.95 -37.09
C SER A 79 -7.30 -18.37 -36.35
N ILE A 80 -6.91 -19.15 -35.35
CA ILE A 80 -5.57 -19.44 -34.82
C ILE A 80 -4.45 -19.17 -35.85
N THR A 81 -3.44 -18.41 -35.43
CA THR A 81 -2.06 -18.52 -35.96
C THR A 81 -1.11 -18.23 -34.81
N ASP A 82 -0.57 -19.32 -34.24
CA ASP A 82 0.58 -19.29 -33.36
C ASP A 82 1.79 -18.77 -34.14
N LYS A 83 2.30 -17.61 -33.71
CA LYS A 83 3.61 -17.13 -34.10
C LYS A 83 4.52 -17.26 -32.88
N VAL A 84 5.18 -18.41 -32.80
CA VAL A 84 6.36 -18.63 -31.98
C VAL A 84 7.45 -17.71 -32.52
N THR A 85 7.58 -16.53 -31.93
CA THR A 85 8.76 -15.69 -32.10
C THR A 85 9.71 -16.05 -30.97
N ASN A 86 10.73 -16.84 -31.33
CA ASN A 86 11.99 -16.92 -30.61
C ASN A 86 12.60 -15.52 -30.62
N ASP A 87 12.42 -14.76 -29.54
CA ASP A 87 13.27 -13.62 -29.25
C ASP A 87 14.31 -14.06 -28.23
N GLU A 88 15.50 -14.19 -28.80
CA GLU A 88 16.81 -14.41 -28.25
C GLU A 88 17.08 -13.41 -27.12
N GLU A 89 16.90 -13.90 -25.90
CA GLU A 89 17.83 -13.82 -24.78
C GLU A 89 18.91 -12.73 -24.89
N VAL A 90 18.53 -11.49 -24.56
CA VAL A 90 19.48 -10.54 -23.97
C VAL A 90 19.53 -10.84 -22.48
N ALA A 91 20.31 -11.87 -22.12
CA ALA A 91 20.72 -12.14 -20.75
C ALA A 91 21.61 -10.99 -20.27
N ALA A 92 20.98 -9.91 -19.81
CA ALA A 92 21.63 -8.95 -18.94
C ALA A 92 22.03 -9.71 -17.68
N THR A 93 23.34 -9.77 -17.44
CA THR A 93 23.99 -10.39 -16.29
C THR A 93 23.31 -9.94 -15.00
N VAL A 94 22.37 -10.76 -14.51
CA VAL A 94 21.75 -10.58 -13.20
C VAL A 94 22.79 -11.06 -12.20
N GLU A 95 23.43 -10.13 -11.51
CA GLU A 95 24.28 -10.44 -10.36
C GLU A 95 23.57 -11.45 -9.45
N ASP A 96 24.29 -12.50 -9.06
CA ASP A 96 23.82 -13.72 -8.39
C ASP A 96 22.94 -13.41 -7.16
N ILE A 97 21.62 -13.27 -7.38
CA ILE A 97 20.66 -13.36 -6.28
C ILE A 97 20.79 -14.78 -5.73
N PRO A 98 21.05 -14.98 -4.43
CA PRO A 98 21.15 -16.31 -3.85
C PRO A 98 19.90 -17.10 -4.23
N LYS A 99 20.09 -18.24 -4.91
CA LYS A 99 18.98 -19.09 -5.37
C LYS A 99 18.18 -19.67 -4.21
N GLU A 100 18.75 -19.68 -3.01
CA GLU A 100 18.20 -20.31 -1.82
C GLU A 100 17.96 -19.32 -0.67
N SER A 101 16.95 -19.65 0.14
CA SER A 101 16.60 -18.96 1.37
C SER A 101 17.71 -19.06 2.42
N PRO A 102 18.17 -17.94 3.03
CA PRO A 102 19.08 -17.99 4.17
C PRO A 102 18.42 -18.61 5.42
N PHE A 103 17.08 -18.60 5.48
CA PHE A 103 16.30 -19.17 6.58
C PHE A 103 15.94 -20.66 6.39
N GLY A 104 16.51 -21.34 5.39
CA GLY A 104 16.24 -22.76 5.15
C GLY A 104 14.86 -23.08 4.54
N LEU A 105 14.13 -22.09 4.01
CA LEU A 105 12.83 -22.28 3.32
C LEU A 105 12.96 -22.86 1.90
N GLY A 106 14.16 -23.26 1.49
CA GLY A 106 14.47 -23.77 0.15
C GLY A 106 14.60 -22.68 -0.92
N PRO A 107 14.54 -23.05 -2.21
CA PRO A 107 14.68 -22.12 -3.33
C PRO A 107 13.60 -21.03 -3.32
N TYR A 108 13.93 -19.85 -3.85
CA TYR A 108 12.92 -18.80 -4.04
C TYR A 108 11.89 -19.20 -5.10
N PRO A 109 10.59 -18.89 -4.90
CA PRO A 109 9.60 -19.12 -5.92
C PRO A 109 9.84 -18.19 -7.12
N GLU A 110 9.46 -18.66 -8.31
CA GLU A 110 9.48 -17.84 -9.51
C GLU A 110 8.56 -16.62 -9.37
N ILE A 111 9.10 -15.45 -9.68
CA ILE A 111 8.36 -14.21 -9.64
C ILE A 111 7.53 -14.05 -10.92
N PRO A 112 6.25 -13.63 -10.83
CA PRO A 112 5.42 -13.36 -12.00
C PRO A 112 6.04 -12.27 -12.89
N LYS A 113 6.25 -12.57 -14.19
CA LYS A 113 6.88 -11.65 -15.17
C LYS A 113 6.15 -10.30 -15.29
N GLU A 114 4.84 -10.32 -15.07
CA GLU A 114 3.94 -9.17 -15.10
C GLU A 114 4.19 -8.12 -13.99
N TRP A 115 4.98 -8.42 -12.96
CA TRP A 115 5.33 -7.45 -11.91
C TRP A 115 6.38 -6.42 -12.37
N GLY A 116 6.92 -6.55 -13.59
CA GLY A 116 7.82 -5.56 -14.19
C GLY A 116 9.25 -5.63 -13.65
N TRP A 117 9.99 -4.53 -13.72
CA TRP A 117 11.44 -4.52 -13.41
C TRP A 117 11.75 -4.33 -11.91
N ASN A 118 10.76 -3.91 -11.11
CA ASN A 118 10.93 -3.63 -9.68
C ASN A 118 11.09 -4.88 -8.80
N VAL A 119 10.98 -6.08 -9.39
CA VAL A 119 11.11 -7.35 -8.67
C VAL A 119 12.53 -7.79 -8.39
N LYS A 120 13.53 -7.15 -9.01
CA LYS A 120 14.94 -7.40 -8.69
C LYS A 120 15.22 -7.19 -7.19
N PHE A 121 14.59 -6.17 -6.61
CA PHE A 121 14.73 -5.80 -5.20
C PHE A 121 13.82 -6.59 -4.25
N LEU A 122 12.88 -7.41 -4.76
CA LEU A 122 11.91 -8.12 -3.92
C LEU A 122 12.62 -8.98 -2.87
N TRP A 123 13.72 -9.60 -3.27
CA TRP A 123 14.53 -10.43 -2.40
C TRP A 123 15.76 -9.73 -1.84
N GLU A 124 15.96 -8.43 -2.06
CA GLU A 124 17.13 -7.72 -1.51
C GLU A 124 16.82 -7.11 -0.14
N SER A 125 15.58 -6.69 0.10
CA SER A 125 15.09 -6.13 1.38
C SER A 125 14.76 -7.19 2.44
N ARG A 126 15.62 -8.20 2.64
CA ARG A 126 15.38 -9.29 3.61
C ARG A 126 15.74 -8.83 5.01
N GLU A 127 14.75 -8.39 5.78
CA GLU A 127 14.96 -8.01 7.19
C GLU A 127 14.66 -9.19 8.13
N THR A 128 13.63 -9.99 7.85
CA THR A 128 13.20 -11.10 8.73
C THR A 128 12.68 -12.34 7.98
N ILE A 129 12.54 -13.49 8.68
CA ILE A 129 11.94 -14.72 8.11
C ILE A 129 10.45 -14.49 7.80
N GLU A 130 9.77 -13.69 8.61
CA GLU A 130 8.39 -13.26 8.42
C GLU A 130 8.22 -12.52 7.10
N ASP A 131 9.12 -11.57 6.79
CA ASP A 131 9.05 -10.84 5.52
C ASP A 131 9.24 -11.75 4.31
N GLU A 132 10.12 -12.75 4.41
CA GLU A 132 10.28 -13.74 3.35
C GLU A 132 9.02 -14.59 3.18
N LEU A 133 8.44 -15.07 4.27
CA LEU A 133 7.18 -15.83 4.25
C LEU A 133 6.04 -15.01 3.63
N LEU A 134 5.90 -13.74 4.02
CA LEU A 134 4.92 -12.84 3.43
C LEU A 134 5.11 -12.67 1.92
N LYS A 135 6.35 -12.48 1.46
CA LYS A 135 6.69 -12.38 0.03
C LYS A 135 6.34 -13.67 -0.71
N ARG A 136 6.72 -14.83 -0.17
CA ARG A 136 6.40 -16.15 -0.75
C ARG A 136 4.89 -16.38 -0.84
N VAL A 137 4.13 -16.10 0.22
CA VAL A 137 2.67 -16.20 0.24
C VAL A 137 2.07 -15.29 -0.84
N THR A 138 2.52 -14.03 -0.91
CA THR A 138 2.01 -13.06 -1.89
C THR A 138 2.24 -13.53 -3.34
N ILE A 139 3.41 -14.09 -3.62
CA ILE A 139 3.73 -14.67 -4.94
C ILE A 139 2.82 -15.87 -5.24
N LYS A 140 2.66 -16.80 -4.29
CA LYS A 140 1.79 -17.98 -4.47
C LYS A 140 0.34 -17.57 -4.73
N MET A 141 -0.21 -16.67 -3.91
CA MET A 141 -1.56 -16.11 -4.11
C MET A 141 -1.71 -15.46 -5.50
N ARG A 142 -0.66 -14.83 -6.02
CA ARG A 142 -0.69 -14.25 -7.37
C ARG A 142 -0.73 -15.33 -8.43
N LYS A 143 0.11 -16.36 -8.32
CA LYS A 143 0.16 -17.51 -9.23
C LYS A 143 -1.17 -18.28 -9.25
N ASP A 144 -1.82 -18.41 -8.10
CA ASP A 144 -3.12 -19.06 -7.96
C ASP A 144 -4.29 -18.18 -8.47
N GLY A 145 -4.01 -16.97 -8.94
CA GLY A 145 -5.02 -16.02 -9.43
C GLY A 145 -5.90 -15.43 -8.34
N THR A 146 -5.56 -15.63 -7.06
CA THR A 146 -6.35 -15.14 -5.92
C THR A 146 -5.93 -13.74 -5.49
N ARG A 147 -4.68 -13.31 -5.78
CA ARG A 147 -4.15 -12.00 -5.34
C ARG A 147 -4.98 -10.79 -5.77
N SER A 148 -5.62 -10.84 -6.94
CA SER A 148 -6.49 -9.76 -7.45
C SER A 148 -7.75 -9.57 -6.61
N LYS A 149 -8.17 -10.60 -5.87
CA LYS A 149 -9.27 -10.52 -4.89
C LYS A 149 -8.87 -9.72 -3.65
N TYR A 150 -7.58 -9.61 -3.37
CA TYR A 150 -7.10 -8.99 -2.15
C TYR A 150 -6.62 -7.55 -2.37
N SER A 151 -7.06 -6.65 -1.49
CA SER A 151 -6.58 -5.29 -1.41
C SER A 151 -5.14 -5.26 -0.88
N SER A 152 -4.91 -5.89 0.27
CA SER A 152 -3.63 -5.87 0.97
C SER A 152 -3.32 -7.24 1.58
N VAL A 153 -2.04 -7.54 1.75
CA VAL A 153 -1.57 -8.74 2.47
C VAL A 153 -0.52 -8.26 3.47
N GLY A 154 -0.70 -8.60 4.75
CA GLY A 154 0.25 -8.25 5.80
C GLY A 154 0.61 -9.46 6.64
N ILE A 155 1.67 -9.35 7.43
CA ILE A 155 2.06 -10.36 8.41
C ILE A 155 1.97 -9.79 9.83
N ASN A 156 1.53 -10.61 10.76
CA ASN A 156 1.60 -10.29 12.19
C ASN A 156 2.93 -10.81 12.74
N HIS A 157 3.88 -9.93 13.04
CA HIS A 157 5.21 -10.32 13.55
C HIS A 157 5.18 -11.02 14.92
N GLY A 158 4.09 -10.90 15.69
CA GLY A 158 3.93 -11.63 16.96
C GLY A 158 3.49 -13.08 16.78
N THR A 159 2.73 -13.39 15.73
CA THR A 159 2.17 -14.73 15.50
C THR A 159 2.74 -15.44 14.27
N GLY A 160 3.41 -14.71 13.37
CA GLY A 160 3.88 -15.19 12.07
C GLY A 160 2.75 -15.43 11.06
N LEU A 161 1.49 -15.14 11.40
CA LEU A 161 0.35 -15.39 10.53
C LEU A 161 0.23 -14.30 9.46
N VAL A 162 -0.09 -14.72 8.24
CA VAL A 162 -0.34 -13.82 7.12
C VAL A 162 -1.83 -13.54 7.01
N THR A 163 -2.19 -12.27 6.86
CA THR A 163 -3.58 -11.81 6.83
C THR A 163 -3.87 -11.10 5.50
N PRO A 164 -4.41 -11.82 4.51
CA PRO A 164 -4.84 -11.22 3.25
C PRO A 164 -6.24 -10.61 3.38
N ILE A 165 -6.34 -9.30 3.16
CA ILE A 165 -7.59 -8.54 3.25
C ILE A 165 -8.21 -8.44 1.86
N GLU A 166 -9.39 -9.04 1.68
CA GLU A 166 -10.14 -9.04 0.42
C GLU A 166 -10.64 -7.63 0.07
N TYR A 167 -10.73 -7.29 -1.23
CA TYR A 167 -11.43 -6.09 -1.68
C TYR A 167 -12.89 -6.13 -1.20
N GLY A 168 -13.41 -4.97 -0.77
CA GLY A 168 -14.73 -4.88 -0.15
C GLY A 168 -14.79 -5.42 1.28
N SER A 169 -13.67 -5.83 1.86
CA SER A 169 -13.58 -6.22 3.27
C SER A 169 -12.73 -5.24 4.08
N ILE A 170 -13.02 -5.15 5.38
CA ILE A 170 -12.17 -4.48 6.36
C ILE A 170 -11.83 -5.44 7.49
N LEU A 171 -10.55 -5.49 7.84
CA LEU A 171 -10.05 -6.19 9.01
C LEU A 171 -10.24 -5.30 10.22
N VAL A 172 -10.96 -5.79 11.23
CA VAL A 172 -11.18 -5.09 12.49
C VAL A 172 -10.54 -5.84 13.65
N GLU A 173 -9.98 -5.08 14.59
CA GLU A 173 -9.55 -5.57 15.90
C GLU A 173 -10.52 -4.99 16.94
N TYR A 174 -11.10 -5.87 17.76
CA TYR A 174 -12.03 -5.49 18.83
C TYR A 174 -11.35 -5.48 20.19
N GLU A 175 -11.82 -4.60 21.06
CA GLU A 175 -11.57 -4.62 22.49
C GLU A 175 -12.93 -4.62 23.21
N THR A 176 -13.05 -5.43 24.25
CA THR A 176 -14.26 -5.47 25.08
C THR A 176 -14.07 -4.50 26.25
N ASP A 177 -14.99 -3.55 26.40
CA ASP A 177 -14.94 -2.58 27.49
C ASP A 177 -15.39 -3.19 28.85
N GLU A 178 -15.33 -2.40 29.91
CA GLU A 178 -15.75 -2.82 31.27
C GLU A 178 -17.24 -3.22 31.34
N ASN A 179 -18.07 -2.78 30.38
CA ASN A 179 -19.49 -3.09 30.30
C ASN A 179 -19.78 -4.33 29.43
N GLY A 180 -18.75 -4.94 28.83
CA GLY A 180 -18.91 -6.07 27.91
C GLY A 180 -19.21 -5.67 26.47
N GLU A 181 -19.16 -4.38 26.12
CA GLU A 181 -19.41 -3.89 24.77
C GLU A 181 -18.14 -4.00 23.90
N GLN A 182 -18.29 -4.54 22.70
CA GLN A 182 -17.18 -4.64 21.74
C GLN A 182 -17.00 -3.34 20.98
N ARG A 183 -15.82 -2.74 21.14
CA ARG A 183 -15.41 -1.54 20.43
C ARG A 183 -14.30 -1.85 19.44
N ILE A 184 -14.36 -1.25 18.26
CA ILE A 184 -13.29 -1.31 17.26
C ILE A 184 -12.14 -0.42 17.75
N VAL A 185 -10.98 -1.03 17.98
CA VAL A 185 -9.73 -0.32 18.32
C VAL A 185 -8.86 -0.07 17.10
N LYS A 186 -9.06 -0.86 16.05
CA LYS A 186 -8.29 -0.74 14.81
C LYS A 186 -9.10 -1.25 13.63
N ALA A 187 -9.00 -0.56 12.51
CA ALA A 187 -9.55 -0.99 11.24
C ALA A 187 -8.45 -0.88 10.17
N LYS A 188 -8.33 -1.92 9.33
CA LYS A 188 -7.43 -1.95 8.16
C LYS A 188 -8.21 -2.39 6.94
N GLY A 189 -7.93 -1.79 5.80
CA GLY A 189 -8.65 -2.08 4.56
C GLY A 189 -8.11 -1.25 3.40
N HIS A 190 -8.73 -1.37 2.24
CA HIS A 190 -8.37 -0.54 1.09
C HIS A 190 -8.62 0.95 1.39
N PRO A 191 -7.76 1.88 0.94
CA PRO A 191 -7.96 3.32 1.19
C PRO A 191 -9.31 3.88 0.70
N SER A 192 -9.92 3.27 -0.32
CA SER A 192 -11.27 3.65 -0.77
C SER A 192 -12.38 3.28 0.21
N LEU A 193 -12.16 2.31 1.09
CA LEU A 193 -13.10 1.88 2.13
C LEU A 193 -12.85 2.60 3.46
N LEU A 194 -11.63 3.12 3.66
CA LEU A 194 -11.20 3.88 4.83
C LEU A 194 -10.60 5.22 4.41
N PRO A 195 -11.43 6.19 3.95
CA PRO A 195 -10.95 7.52 3.63
C PRO A 195 -10.21 8.15 4.82
N PRO A 196 -9.19 8.99 4.58
CA PRO A 196 -8.48 9.69 5.65
C PRO A 196 -9.43 10.39 6.61
N GLY A 197 -9.24 10.17 7.92
CA GLY A 197 -10.10 10.73 8.98
C GLY A 197 -11.32 9.89 9.35
N THR A 198 -11.60 8.79 8.63
CA THR A 198 -12.66 7.86 9.01
C THR A 198 -12.22 7.01 10.19
N ILE A 199 -12.98 7.06 11.29
CA ILE A 199 -12.74 6.25 12.49
C ILE A 199 -14.05 5.54 12.82
N TYR A 200 -14.09 4.23 12.60
CA TYR A 200 -15.17 3.38 13.06
C TYR A 200 -14.91 2.96 14.51
N ARG A 201 -15.84 3.29 15.41
CA ARG A 201 -15.82 2.87 16.82
C ARG A 201 -16.62 1.59 17.03
N TYR A 202 -17.66 1.39 16.23
CA TYR A 202 -18.57 0.25 16.36
C TYR A 202 -18.83 -0.40 15.01
N ALA A 203 -19.14 -1.71 15.04
CA ALA A 203 -19.47 -2.47 13.83
C ALA A 203 -20.65 -1.87 13.05
N SER A 204 -21.61 -1.26 13.75
CA SER A 204 -22.78 -0.62 13.16
C SER A 204 -22.49 0.64 12.35
N GLU A 205 -21.32 1.25 12.53
CA GLU A 205 -20.91 2.44 11.77
C GLU A 205 -20.34 2.09 10.39
N ILE A 206 -19.97 0.81 10.20
CA ILE A 206 -19.42 0.32 8.94
C ILE A 206 -20.58 0.11 7.95
N PRO A 207 -20.50 0.67 6.73
CA PRO A 207 -21.50 0.45 5.69
C PRO A 207 -21.77 -1.04 5.45
N SER A 208 -23.05 -1.42 5.35
CA SER A 208 -23.49 -2.82 5.27
C SER A 208 -23.00 -3.59 4.03
N HIS A 209 -22.53 -2.90 3.00
CA HIS A 209 -21.95 -3.53 1.81
C HIS A 209 -20.47 -3.92 2.00
N ILE A 210 -19.85 -3.50 3.11
CA ILE A 210 -18.48 -3.83 3.46
C ILE A 210 -18.49 -5.05 4.38
N LYS A 211 -17.73 -6.08 4.01
CA LYS A 211 -17.59 -7.28 4.82
C LYS A 211 -16.62 -7.01 5.97
N ILE A 212 -17.09 -7.20 7.20
CA ILE A 212 -16.25 -7.14 8.39
C ILE A 212 -15.60 -8.51 8.58
N VAL A 213 -14.28 -8.54 8.76
CA VAL A 213 -13.51 -9.75 9.06
C VAL A 213 -12.57 -9.51 10.24
N THR A 214 -12.30 -10.54 11.02
CA THR A 214 -11.30 -10.54 12.09
C THR A 214 -10.03 -11.27 11.68
N VAL A 215 -8.97 -11.18 12.47
CA VAL A 215 -7.72 -11.92 12.20
C VAL A 215 -7.99 -13.42 12.16
N ASP A 216 -8.81 -13.93 13.08
CA ASP A 216 -9.11 -15.36 13.17
C ASP A 216 -9.90 -15.90 11.97
N ASP A 217 -10.66 -15.04 11.28
CA ASP A 217 -11.45 -15.43 10.11
C ASP A 217 -10.61 -15.63 8.84
N ILE A 218 -9.50 -14.88 8.73
CA ILE A 218 -8.75 -14.75 7.47
C ILE A 218 -7.25 -14.99 7.62
N ALA A 219 -6.74 -15.21 8.82
CA ALA A 219 -5.33 -15.54 9.03
C ALA A 219 -4.97 -16.87 8.38
N ILE A 220 -3.79 -16.90 7.79
CA ILE A 220 -3.22 -18.07 7.13
C ILE A 220 -1.90 -18.38 7.80
N ASP A 221 -1.68 -19.63 8.18
CA ASP A 221 -0.34 -20.11 8.52
C ASP A 221 0.49 -20.17 7.22
N PRO A 222 1.55 -19.35 7.08
CA PRO A 222 2.31 -19.30 5.85
C PRO A 222 3.03 -20.63 5.54
N TYR A 223 3.43 -21.41 6.55
CA TYR A 223 4.10 -22.69 6.33
C TYR A 223 3.14 -23.71 5.73
N GLU A 224 1.96 -23.86 6.33
CA GLU A 224 0.93 -24.75 5.82
C GLU A 224 0.50 -24.34 4.40
N TYR A 225 0.23 -23.05 4.20
CA TYR A 225 -0.19 -22.53 2.89
C TYR A 225 0.88 -22.71 1.82
N LEU A 226 2.16 -22.57 2.15
CA LEU A 226 3.27 -22.77 1.22
C LEU A 226 3.66 -24.24 1.06
N GLY A 227 3.19 -25.14 1.94
CA GLY A 227 3.63 -26.54 1.99
C GLY A 227 5.07 -26.70 2.48
N LEU A 228 5.52 -25.82 3.37
CA LEU A 228 6.85 -25.82 3.96
C LEU A 228 6.85 -26.50 5.33
N GLN A 229 7.98 -27.10 5.70
CA GLN A 229 8.17 -27.58 7.08
C GLN A 229 8.46 -26.39 7.99
N LYS A 230 7.78 -26.36 9.13
CA LYS A 230 8.06 -25.37 10.17
C LYS A 230 9.38 -25.75 10.87
N PRO A 231 10.35 -24.82 10.99
CA PRO A 231 11.61 -25.09 11.67
C PRO A 231 11.42 -25.37 13.17
#